data_AF-A0A6V8NYX1-F1
#
_entry.id   AF-A0A6V8NYX1-F1
#
_cell.length_a   1.000
_cell.length_b   1.000
_cell.length_c   1.000
_cell.angle_alpha   90.00
_cell.angle_beta   90.00
_cell.angle_gamma   90.00
#
_symmetry.space_group_name_H-M   'P 1'
#
loop_
_entity.id
_entity.type
_entity.pdbx_description
1 polymer ?
#
loop_
_entity_poly.entity_id
_entity_poly.type
_entity_poly.pdbx_seq_one_letter_code
_entity_poly.pdbx_strand_id
1 'polypeptide(L)' 'MPENSKITKDMIIEEVVNQYPQTIPIFLMHGLHCVGCHVSLWESIEQGALAHGIDIDPLMEDLNKVVAD' A
#
# COMPACT_ATOMS: atom_id res chain seq x y z
N MET A 1 -14.01 -12.27 -14.20
CA MET A 1 -13.27 -11.01 -13.94
C MET A 1 -11.80 -11.40 -13.88
N PRO A 2 -10.87 -10.67 -14.53
CA PRO A 2 -9.49 -11.14 -14.62
C PRO A 2 -8.90 -11.32 -13.22
N GLU A 3 -8.26 -12.47 -13.04
CA GLU A 3 -8.05 -13.23 -11.81
C GLU A 3 -6.74 -12.89 -11.09
N ASN A 4 -6.34 -11.62 -11.09
CA ASN A 4 -5.07 -11.19 -10.48
C ASN A 4 -5.27 -10.05 -9.47
N SER A 5 -5.73 -10.39 -8.26
CA SER A 5 -5.80 -9.53 -7.08
C SER A 5 -4.41 -9.21 -6.50
N LYS A 6 -3.45 -8.77 -7.32
CA LYS A 6 -2.07 -8.52 -6.88
C LYS A 6 -1.81 -7.02 -6.82
N ILE A 7 -1.49 -6.51 -5.64
CA ILE A 7 -1.04 -5.13 -5.45
C ILE A 7 0.39 -5.01 -6.00
N THR A 8 0.64 -3.96 -6.78
CA THR A 8 1.98 -3.63 -7.29
C THR A 8 2.46 -2.30 -6.71
N LYS A 9 3.78 -2.12 -6.62
CA LYS A 9 4.40 -0.99 -5.91
C LYS A 9 4.21 0.37 -6.60
N ASP A 10 3.86 0.34 -7.89
CA ASP A 10 3.53 1.48 -8.74
C ASP A 10 2.07 1.95 -8.56
N MET A 11 1.22 1.16 -7.89
CA MET A 11 -0.15 1.58 -7.58
C MET A 11 -0.16 2.76 -6.61
N ILE A 12 -1.17 3.63 -6.78
CA ILE A 12 -1.40 4.75 -5.88
C ILE A 12 -1.94 4.24 -4.55
N ILE A 13 -1.39 4.75 -3.45
CA ILE A 13 -1.78 4.33 -2.10
C ILE A 13 -3.29 4.52 -1.89
N GLU A 14 -3.85 5.66 -2.31
CA GLU A 14 -5.30 5.92 -2.23
C GLU A 14 -6.14 4.86 -2.96
N GLU A 15 -5.77 4.50 -4.19
CA GLU A 15 -6.49 3.50 -4.97
C GLU A 15 -6.46 2.14 -4.25
N VAL A 16 -5.30 1.76 -3.71
CA VAL A 16 -5.12 0.51 -3.00
C VAL A 16 -5.93 0.47 -1.72
N VAL A 17 -5.96 1.53 -0.91
CA VAL A 17 -6.75 1.53 0.34
C VAL A 17 -8.25 1.66 0.09
N ASN A 18 -8.66 2.33 -0.99
CA ASN A 18 -10.06 2.39 -1.39
C ASN A 18 -10.55 1.04 -1.93
N GLN A 19 -9.71 0.33 -2.70
CA GLN A 19 -10.03 -0.97 -3.26
C GLN A 19 -9.89 -2.10 -2.23
N TYR A 20 -8.92 -1.99 -1.33
CA TYR A 20 -8.56 -2.98 -0.31
C TYR A 20 -8.42 -2.32 1.07
N PRO A 21 -9.52 -1.93 1.74
CA PRO A 21 -9.46 -1.27 3.05
C PRO A 21 -8.70 -2.07 4.12
N GLN A 22 -8.61 -3.40 3.97
CA GLN A 22 -7.84 -4.28 4.84
C GLN A 22 -6.31 -4.05 4.76
N THR A 23 -5.83 -3.30 3.78
CA THR A 23 -4.41 -2.93 3.65
C THR A 23 -4.02 -1.76 4.55
N ILE A 24 -4.97 -0.98 5.05
CA ILE A 24 -4.72 0.19 5.91
C ILE A 24 -3.87 -0.19 7.14
N PRO A 25 -4.20 -1.24 7.92
CA PRO A 25 -3.37 -1.66 9.05
C PRO A 25 -1.95 -2.07 8.64
N ILE A 26 -1.75 -2.64 7.44
CA ILE A 26 -0.43 -3.02 6.93
C ILE A 26 0.42 -1.78 6.72
N PHE A 27 -0.10 -0.78 6.01
CA PHE A 27 0.62 0.48 5.82
C PHE A 27 0.98 1.15 7.16
N LEU A 28 0.06 1.15 8.13
CA LEU A 28 0.32 1.69 9.46
C LEU A 28 1.43 0.92 10.19
N MET A 29 1.42 -0.42 10.14
CA MET A 29 2.46 -1.26 10.77
C MET A 29 3.86 -1.01 10.20
N HIS A 30 3.94 -0.75 8.89
CA HIS A 30 5.19 -0.43 8.20
C HIS A 30 5.65 1.02 8.36
N GLY A 31 4.86 1.88 9.04
CA GLY A 31 5.22 3.26 9.36
C GLY A 31 4.63 4.32 8.42
N LEU A 32 3.77 3.93 7.46
CA LEU A 32 3.00 4.85 6.64
C LEU A 32 1.74 5.32 7.38
N HIS A 33 1.94 6.08 8.45
CA HIS A 33 0.84 6.73 9.19
C HIS A 33 0.10 7.78 8.34
N CYS A 34 0.72 8.24 7.26
CA CYS A 34 0.20 9.25 6.36
C CYS A 34 -0.86 8.73 5.39
N VAL A 35 -1.23 7.44 5.38
CA VAL A 35 -2.19 6.85 4.42
C VAL A 35 -3.54 7.58 4.31
N GLY A 36 -3.94 8.35 5.33
CA GLY A 36 -5.13 9.22 5.31
C GLY A 36 -4.84 10.72 5.18
N CYS A 37 -3.62 11.13 4.86
CA CYS A 37 -3.20 12.52 4.78
C CYS A 37 -3.23 12.99 3.32
N HIS A 38 -3.52 14.27 3.08
CA HIS A 38 -3.68 14.84 1.74
C HIS A 38 -2.49 14.63 0.79
N VAL A 39 -1.31 14.30 1.33
CA VAL A 39 -0.07 14.04 0.58
C VAL A 39 -0.03 12.63 0.00
N SER A 40 -0.53 11.62 0.72
CA SER A 40 -0.50 10.22 0.26
C SER A 40 -1.50 9.91 -0.86
N LEU A 41 -2.38 10.86 -1.19
CA LEU A 41 -3.40 10.72 -2.22
C LEU A 41 -2.81 10.58 -3.63
N TRP A 42 -1.59 11.07 -3.85
CA TRP A 42 -0.97 11.12 -5.18
C TRP A 42 0.35 10.35 -5.27
N GLU A 43 0.75 9.67 -4.20
CA GLU A 43 2.00 8.92 -4.14
C GLU A 43 1.76 7.44 -4.46
N SER A 44 2.69 6.85 -5.23
CA SER A 44 2.75 5.39 -5.34
C SER A 44 3.22 4.78 -4.02
N ILE A 45 2.94 3.49 -3.82
CA ILE A 45 3.43 2.76 -2.63
C ILE A 45 4.95 2.84 -2.52
N GLU A 46 5.67 2.67 -3.63
CA GLU A 46 7.14 2.79 -3.66
C GLU A 46 7.62 4.19 -3.26
N GLN A 47 6.98 5.24 -3.79
CA GLN A 47 7.34 6.62 -3.45
C GLN A 47 7.09 6.93 -1.98
N GLY A 48 5.91 6.56 -1.45
CA GLY A 48 5.59 6.73 -0.04
C GLY A 48 6.56 5.96 0.86
N ALA A 49 6.89 4.71 0.51
CA ALA A 49 7.85 3.92 1.25
C ALA A 49 9.25 4.56 1.25
N LEU A 50 9.75 4.96 0.08
CA LEU A 50 11.07 5.60 -0.06
C LEU A 50 11.15 6.94 0.67
N ALA A 51 10.11 7.78 0.60
CA ALA A 51 10.06 9.08 1.28
C ALA A 51 10.15 8.94 2.81
N HIS A 52 9.70 7.81 3.34
CA HIS A 52 9.68 7.50 4.77
C HIS A 52 10.77 6.49 5.19
N GLY A 53 11.65 6.05 4.28
CA GLY A 53 12.73 5.11 4.57
C GLY A 53 12.23 3.70 4.93
N ILE A 54 11.07 3.33 4.42
CA ILE A 54 10.41 2.04 4.64
C ILE A 54 10.88 1.05 3.58
N ASP A 55 11.10 -0.19 4.01
CA ASP A 55 11.47 -1.27 3.10
C ASP A 55 10.24 -1.71 2.29
N ILE A 56 10.35 -1.58 0.95
CA ILE A 56 9.26 -1.84 0.03
C ILE A 56 8.95 -3.34 -0.09
N ASP A 57 9.97 -4.20 0.02
CA ASP A 57 9.81 -5.63 -0.18
C ASP A 57 8.89 -6.27 0.88
N PRO A 58 9.12 -6.08 2.20
CA PRO A 58 8.25 -6.64 3.22
C PRO A 58 6.86 -5.97 3.24
N LEU A 59 6.77 -4.67 2.92
CA LEU A 59 5.48 -3.99 2.78
C LEU A 59 4.64 -4.64 1.67
N MET A 60 5.22 -4.86 0.49
CA MET A 60 4.52 -5.47 -0.64
C MET A 60 4.13 -6.92 -0.38
N GLU A 61 4.94 -7.67 0.36
CA GLU A 61 4.63 -9.04 0.77
C GLU A 61 3.38 -9.06 1.66
N ASP A 62 3.34 -8.22 2.70
CA ASP A 62 2.21 -8.18 3.63
C ASP A 62 0.94 -7.62 3.00
N LEU A 63 1.05 -6.63 2.12
CA LEU A 63 -0.09 -6.11 1.35
C LEU A 63 -0.72 -7.19 0.48
N ASN A 64 0.09 -7.98 -0.22
CA ASN A 64 -0.41 -9.04 -1.09
C ASN A 64 -0.96 -10.24 -0.30
N LYS A 65 -0.41 -10.52 0.90
CA LYS A 65 -0.96 -11.56 1.79
C LYS A 65 -2.40 -11.27 2.19
N VAL A 66 -2.74 -10.03 2.54
CA VAL A 66 -4.10 -9.67 3.00
C VAL A 66 -5.13 -9.50 1.88
N VAL A 67 -4.69 -9.55 0.61
CA VAL A 67 -5.57 -9.43 -0.56
C VAL A 67 -5.76 -10.77 -1.29
N ALA A 68 -4.86 -11.74 -1.08
CA ALA A 68 -4.96 -13.07 -1.67
C ALA A 68 -5.91 -14.03 -0.93
N ASP A 69 -6.50 -13.60 0.19
CA ASP A 69 -7.54 -14.31 0.96
C ASP A 69 -8.94 -13.74 0.67
#